data_AF-A0A7J9MKN5-F1
#
_entry.id   AF-A0A7J9MKN5-F1
#
_cell.length_a   1.000
_cell.length_b   1.000
_cell.length_c   1.000
_cell.angle_alpha   90.00
_cell.angle_beta   90.00
_cell.angle_gamma   90.00
#
_symmetry.space_group_name_H-M   'P 1'
#
loop_
_entity.id
_entity.type
_entity.pdbx_description
1 polymer ?
#
loop_
_entity_poly.entity_id
_entity_poly.type
_entity_poly.pdbx_seq_one_letter_code
_entity_poly.pdbx_strand_id
1 'polypeptide(L)'
;MLDQIPFSTFSKLSFSVPEPEDLLICGALEYYDRSFDRITPKNERRLERFKNRNFFKVTTTDDPVIRRLANEDKATVFATDTILSTLMCAPRSVYSWDIVIQRVGNKLFFDKRDGSQLDLLSVHETSQEPLPEAKDDINSAYSLSVEAAYINQNFSQQVLVRDGNKVSFDEPNPFANEGDEVASVAYRYRRWKLDNDMHLVARCEVQSVVDVNNQKSFLTLNALNEFDPKYSGVDWRQKLETQRGAVLATELKNNANKLAKWTAQAILANADLMKLGYVSRVHPRDHFNHVILGVVGYKPRDFAAQINLNTANMWGIVKSIVDLCMKLNEGKYVLVKDPSKPQVRIYEVPADAFENDYVEEPLPEEEQVQPPTEDAEDGEANGTTNDVEDKEIEAQN
;
A
#
# COMPACT_ATOMS: atom_id res chain seq x y z
N MET A 1 -22.19 7.14 -15.62
CA MET A 1 -21.20 6.13 -16.08
C MET A 1 -20.90 6.47 -17.53
N LEU A 2 -19.63 6.63 -17.88
CA LEU A 2 -19.20 7.10 -19.21
C LEU A 2 -18.66 5.96 -20.09
N ASP A 3 -17.81 5.10 -19.52
CA ASP A 3 -17.17 4.01 -20.26
C ASP A 3 -16.88 2.81 -19.34
N GLN A 4 -16.69 1.63 -19.93
CA GLN A 4 -16.43 0.35 -19.27
C GLN A 4 -15.39 -0.44 -20.09
N ILE A 5 -14.20 -0.65 -19.50
CA ILE A 5 -13.06 -1.27 -20.18
C ILE A 5 -12.76 -2.65 -19.58
N PRO A 6 -13.05 -3.75 -20.30
CA PRO A 6 -12.66 -5.10 -19.89
C PRO A 6 -11.14 -5.29 -19.90
N PHE A 7 -10.59 -6.07 -18.97
CA PHE A 7 -9.15 -6.36 -18.91
C PHE A 7 -8.62 -7.11 -20.14
N SER A 8 -9.49 -7.80 -20.89
CA SER A 8 -9.13 -8.42 -22.17
C SER A 8 -8.73 -7.41 -23.26
N THR A 9 -9.16 -6.14 -23.13
CA THR A 9 -8.67 -5.02 -23.94
C THR A 9 -7.24 -4.65 -23.53
N PHE A 10 -7.00 -4.51 -22.22
CA PHE A 10 -5.69 -4.16 -21.67
C PHE A 10 -4.59 -5.16 -22.05
N SER A 11 -4.86 -6.46 -22.11
CA SER A 11 -3.88 -7.48 -22.52
C SER A 11 -3.32 -7.33 -23.94
N LYS A 12 -3.96 -6.52 -24.80
CA LYS A 12 -3.53 -6.28 -26.20
C LYS A 12 -2.81 -4.94 -26.39
N LEU A 13 -2.82 -4.07 -25.39
CA LEU A 13 -2.21 -2.75 -25.48
C LEU A 13 -0.68 -2.87 -25.42
N SER A 14 0.01 -2.00 -26.16
CA SER A 14 1.47 -1.89 -26.16
C SER A 14 1.86 -0.48 -26.56
N PHE A 15 2.69 0.17 -25.75
CA PHE A 15 3.25 1.49 -26.02
C PHE A 15 4.65 1.58 -25.41
N SER A 16 5.63 2.05 -26.17
CA SER A 16 7.00 2.25 -25.68
C SER A 16 7.25 3.73 -25.42
N VAL A 17 7.47 4.10 -24.16
CA VAL A 17 7.97 5.43 -23.81
C VAL A 17 9.48 5.54 -24.11
N PRO A 18 9.98 6.73 -24.50
CA PRO A 18 11.40 7.05 -24.43
C PRO A 18 11.95 6.97 -23.01
N GLU A 19 13.27 7.10 -22.87
CA GLU A 19 13.90 7.27 -21.56
C GLU A 19 13.39 8.56 -20.88
N PRO A 20 12.94 8.51 -19.61
CA PRO A 20 12.45 9.69 -18.91
C PRO A 20 13.54 10.67 -18.53
N GLU A 21 13.12 11.92 -18.36
CA GLU A 21 13.93 13.00 -17.81
C GLU A 21 13.65 13.13 -16.31
N ASP A 22 14.70 13.17 -15.49
CA ASP A 22 14.59 13.47 -14.06
C ASP A 22 14.56 15.00 -13.90
N LEU A 23 13.42 15.56 -13.48
CA LEU A 23 13.22 17.01 -13.34
C LEU A 23 13.74 17.54 -12.00
N LEU A 24 13.62 16.75 -10.93
CA LEU A 24 14.00 17.10 -9.57
C LEU A 24 14.11 15.85 -8.70
N ILE A 25 15.03 15.86 -7.73
CA ILE A 25 15.08 14.87 -6.65
C ILE A 25 15.06 15.60 -5.30
N CYS A 26 14.12 15.20 -4.44
CA CYS A 26 13.90 15.77 -3.11
C CYS A 26 14.15 14.71 -2.02
N GLY A 27 14.47 15.13 -0.79
CA GLY A 27 14.55 14.28 0.40
C GLY A 27 15.96 13.79 0.72
N ALA A 28 16.05 12.66 1.42
CA ALA A 28 17.34 12.09 1.84
C ALA A 28 17.25 10.57 2.07
N LEU A 29 18.34 9.86 1.76
CA LEU A 29 18.45 8.41 1.88
C LEU A 29 19.49 8.00 2.92
N GLU A 30 19.09 7.14 3.85
CA GLU A 30 20.01 6.37 4.69
C GLU A 30 20.54 5.15 3.91
N TYR A 31 21.76 4.72 4.22
CA TYR A 31 22.45 3.63 3.51
C TYR A 31 21.87 2.25 3.85
N TYR A 32 21.87 1.32 2.89
CA TYR A 32 21.42 -0.06 3.12
C TYR A 32 22.44 -0.87 3.91
N ASP A 33 22.04 -1.47 5.03
CA ASP A 33 22.89 -2.37 5.81
C ASP A 33 22.98 -3.75 5.15
N ARG A 34 24.12 -4.00 4.48
CA ARG A 34 24.46 -5.28 3.87
C ARG A 34 24.53 -6.46 4.86
N SER A 35 24.51 -6.23 6.18
CA SER A 35 24.41 -7.32 7.16
C SER A 35 23.07 -8.07 7.06
N PHE A 36 22.00 -7.42 6.58
CA PHE A 36 20.69 -8.05 6.36
C PHE A 36 20.69 -9.06 5.20
N ASP A 37 21.61 -8.94 4.23
CA ASP A 37 21.78 -9.93 3.15
C ASP A 37 22.30 -11.30 3.66
N ARG A 38 22.73 -11.38 4.92
CA ARG A 38 23.22 -12.60 5.58
C ARG A 38 22.19 -13.26 6.52
N ILE A 39 20.95 -12.76 6.55
CA ILE A 39 19.87 -13.34 7.35
C ILE A 39 19.31 -14.56 6.62
N THR A 40 19.12 -15.63 7.39
CA THR A 40 18.44 -16.88 7.03
C THR A 40 17.49 -17.25 8.18
N PRO A 41 16.59 -18.24 8.00
CA PRO A 41 15.74 -18.74 9.08
C PRO A 41 16.48 -19.26 10.33
N LYS A 42 17.78 -19.57 10.25
CA LYS A 42 18.59 -20.04 11.39
C LYS A 42 19.22 -18.91 12.21
N ASN A 43 19.31 -17.71 11.64
CA ASN A 43 19.79 -16.49 12.28
C ASN A 43 18.81 -15.34 12.02
N GLU A 44 17.52 -15.63 12.16
CA GLU A 44 16.43 -14.67 12.00
C GLU A 44 16.59 -13.46 12.93
N ARG A 45 16.16 -12.27 12.47
CA ARG A 45 16.16 -11.05 13.28
C ARG A 45 14.73 -10.63 13.59
N ARG A 46 14.44 -10.27 14.84
CA ARG A 46 13.14 -9.68 15.21
C ARG A 46 12.90 -8.38 14.44
N LEU A 47 11.69 -8.19 13.93
CA LEU A 47 11.26 -6.94 13.34
C LEU A 47 11.13 -5.87 14.44
N GLU A 48 11.86 -4.76 14.29
CA GLU A 48 11.80 -3.62 15.20
C GLU A 48 10.59 -2.71 14.89
N ARG A 49 10.16 -1.89 15.85
CA ARG A 49 9.02 -0.98 15.69
C ARG A 49 9.48 0.48 15.61
N PHE A 50 9.19 1.15 14.50
CA PHE A 50 9.59 2.53 14.23
C PHE A 50 8.41 3.48 14.39
N LYS A 51 8.16 3.95 15.62
CA LYS A 51 7.04 4.87 15.91
C LYS A 51 7.29 6.33 15.52
N ASN A 52 8.55 6.76 15.51
CA ASN A 52 8.91 8.17 15.37
C ASN A 52 9.21 8.57 13.91
N ARG A 53 9.13 7.65 12.94
CA ARG A 53 9.46 7.93 11.54
C ARG A 53 8.19 8.27 10.77
N ASN A 54 8.09 9.51 10.30
CA ASN A 54 6.94 9.99 9.51
C ASN A 54 6.99 9.43 8.08
N PHE A 55 5.87 8.85 7.64
CA PHE A 55 5.65 8.33 6.27
C PHE A 55 4.53 9.12 5.60
N PHE A 56 4.86 9.91 4.59
CA PHE A 56 3.91 10.78 3.90
C PHE A 56 3.22 10.06 2.75
N LYS A 57 1.89 9.96 2.79
CA LYS A 57 1.06 9.36 1.72
C LYS A 57 0.31 10.41 0.91
N VAL A 58 0.99 11.52 0.60
CA VAL A 58 0.42 12.71 -0.06
C VAL A 58 0.02 12.38 -1.50
N THR A 59 -1.20 12.74 -1.90
CA THR A 59 -1.73 12.56 -3.26
C THR A 59 -1.12 13.55 -4.26
N THR A 60 -1.54 13.52 -5.52
CA THR A 60 -0.96 14.29 -6.62
C THR A 60 -1.29 15.78 -6.56
N THR A 61 -2.53 16.17 -6.26
CA THR A 61 -2.93 17.60 -6.19
C THR A 61 -2.41 18.32 -4.94
N ASP A 62 -2.24 17.61 -3.83
CA ASP A 62 -1.67 18.17 -2.59
C ASP A 62 -0.15 18.36 -2.65
N ASP A 63 0.53 17.66 -3.55
CA ASP A 63 1.98 17.72 -3.68
C ASP A 63 2.43 19.13 -4.16
N PRO A 64 3.22 19.88 -3.37
CA PRO A 64 3.62 21.25 -3.72
C PRO A 64 4.58 21.30 -4.90
N VAL A 65 5.38 20.24 -5.12
CA VAL A 65 6.29 20.14 -6.26
C VAL A 65 5.49 19.83 -7.53
N ILE A 66 4.52 18.93 -7.48
CA ILE A 66 3.63 18.68 -8.63
C ILE A 66 2.86 19.95 -8.99
N ARG A 67 2.32 20.68 -8.01
CA ARG A 67 1.68 21.98 -8.25
C ARG A 67 2.62 23.00 -8.90
N ARG A 68 3.88 23.09 -8.47
CA ARG A 68 4.93 23.91 -9.12
C ARG A 68 5.16 23.48 -10.57
N LEU A 69 5.41 22.19 -10.82
CA LEU A 69 5.66 21.64 -12.17
C LEU A 69 4.45 21.78 -13.11
N ALA A 70 3.23 21.73 -12.56
CA ALA A 70 1.99 22.01 -13.28
C ALA A 70 1.84 23.50 -13.63
N ASN A 71 2.18 24.41 -12.72
CA ASN A 71 2.16 25.86 -12.99
C ASN A 71 3.24 26.29 -13.98
N GLU A 72 4.36 25.56 -14.07
CA GLU A 72 5.42 25.76 -15.07
C GLU A 72 5.17 25.04 -16.41
N ASP A 73 3.97 24.49 -16.64
CA ASP A 73 3.56 23.78 -17.86
C ASP A 73 4.52 22.65 -18.31
N LYS A 74 5.20 21.98 -17.36
CA LYS A 74 6.18 20.91 -17.66
C LYS A 74 5.54 19.67 -18.28
N ALA A 75 4.24 19.47 -18.03
CA ALA A 75 3.45 18.31 -18.44
C ALA A 75 1.95 18.63 -18.49
N THR A 76 1.20 17.71 -19.11
CA THR A 76 -0.27 17.74 -19.20
C THR A 76 -0.93 16.61 -18.40
N VAL A 77 -0.14 15.67 -17.86
CA VAL A 77 -0.63 14.60 -16.98
C VAL A 77 0.24 14.51 -15.74
N PHE A 78 -0.39 14.43 -14.57
CA PHE A 78 0.26 14.36 -13.26
C PHE A 78 -0.28 13.18 -12.43
N ALA A 79 0.62 12.45 -11.76
CA ALA A 79 0.28 11.30 -10.91
C ALA A 79 1.38 11.00 -9.85
N THR A 80 1.15 10.01 -8.99
CA THR A 80 2.21 9.34 -8.20
C THR A 80 2.51 7.94 -8.75
N ASP A 81 3.65 7.36 -8.43
CA ASP A 81 4.03 5.99 -8.79
C ASP A 81 3.08 4.92 -8.24
N THR A 82 2.43 5.16 -7.10
CA THR A 82 1.43 4.29 -6.47
C THR A 82 0.15 4.26 -7.31
N ILE A 83 -0.24 5.41 -7.86
CA ILE A 83 -1.39 5.55 -8.76
C ILE A 83 -1.05 4.97 -10.14
N LEU A 84 0.11 5.30 -10.72
CA LEU A 84 0.55 4.75 -12.00
C LEU A 84 0.73 3.22 -11.96
N SER A 85 1.38 2.68 -10.94
CA SER A 85 1.58 1.23 -10.81
C SER A 85 0.26 0.49 -10.66
N THR A 86 -0.74 1.10 -10.01
CA THR A 86 -2.11 0.57 -9.95
C THR A 86 -2.76 0.53 -11.34
N LEU A 87 -2.64 1.59 -12.16
CA LEU A 87 -3.12 1.58 -13.55
C LEU A 87 -2.37 0.54 -14.41
N MET A 88 -1.03 0.54 -14.34
CA MET A 88 -0.15 -0.36 -15.09
C MET A 88 -0.40 -1.85 -14.77
N CYS A 89 -0.72 -2.16 -13.51
CA CYS A 89 -0.93 -3.53 -13.04
C CYS A 89 -2.43 -3.91 -12.94
N ALA A 90 -3.35 -3.02 -13.34
CA ALA A 90 -4.80 -3.21 -13.24
C ALA A 90 -5.30 -4.61 -13.65
N PRO A 91 -4.83 -5.25 -14.76
CA PRO A 91 -5.25 -6.59 -15.15
C PRO A 91 -4.99 -7.71 -14.13
N ARG A 92 -4.11 -7.49 -13.14
CA ARG A 92 -3.80 -8.45 -12.06
C ARG A 92 -4.63 -8.24 -10.80
N SER A 93 -5.38 -7.14 -10.71
CA SER A 93 -6.15 -6.80 -9.50
C SER A 93 -7.44 -7.61 -9.37
N VAL A 94 -7.67 -8.14 -8.16
CA VAL A 94 -8.87 -8.87 -7.78
C VAL A 94 -9.70 -8.05 -6.79
N TYR A 95 -9.07 -7.28 -5.91
CA TYR A 95 -9.80 -6.36 -5.02
C TYR A 95 -10.15 -5.05 -5.71
N SER A 96 -11.32 -4.50 -5.36
CA SER A 96 -11.80 -3.21 -5.86
C SER A 96 -10.85 -2.08 -5.45
N TRP A 97 -10.64 -1.14 -6.35
CA TRP A 97 -9.91 0.10 -6.10
C TRP A 97 -10.49 1.22 -6.98
N ASP A 98 -10.22 2.45 -6.60
CA ASP A 98 -10.65 3.63 -7.31
C ASP A 98 -9.56 4.70 -7.34
N ILE A 99 -9.56 5.49 -8.43
CA ILE A 99 -8.66 6.62 -8.66
C ILE A 99 -9.54 7.79 -9.10
N VAL A 100 -9.40 8.93 -8.41
CA VAL A 100 -10.05 10.19 -8.79
C VAL A 100 -9.25 10.80 -9.93
N ILE A 101 -9.93 11.35 -10.92
CA ILE A 101 -9.32 11.99 -12.08
C ILE A 101 -9.93 13.38 -12.22
N GLN A 102 -9.12 14.42 -12.07
CA GLN A 102 -9.56 15.79 -12.27
C GLN A 102 -8.99 16.32 -13.58
N ARG A 103 -9.87 16.84 -14.45
CA ARG A 103 -9.47 17.55 -15.66
C ARG A 103 -9.74 19.04 -15.51
N VAL A 104 -8.68 19.82 -15.61
CA VAL A 104 -8.69 21.30 -15.56
C VAL A 104 -7.96 21.82 -16.78
N GLY A 105 -8.67 22.49 -17.69
CA GLY A 105 -8.18 22.83 -19.02
C GLY A 105 -7.64 21.61 -19.79
N ASN A 106 -6.36 21.71 -20.16
CA ASN A 106 -5.59 20.65 -20.85
C ASN A 106 -4.72 19.81 -19.88
N LYS A 107 -5.01 19.84 -18.57
CA LYS A 107 -4.24 19.10 -17.54
C LYS A 107 -5.12 18.03 -16.90
N LEU A 108 -4.56 16.83 -16.74
CA LEU A 108 -5.11 15.73 -15.97
C LEU A 108 -4.30 15.51 -14.69
N PHE A 109 -5.01 15.44 -13.57
CA PHE A 109 -4.46 15.02 -12.29
C PHE A 109 -5.12 13.70 -11.90
N PHE A 110 -4.31 12.68 -11.60
CA PHE A 110 -4.78 11.40 -11.09
C PHE A 110 -4.48 11.34 -9.59
N ASP A 111 -5.52 11.27 -8.78
CA ASP A 111 -5.46 11.33 -7.32
C ASP A 111 -6.03 10.08 -6.66
N LYS A 112 -5.61 9.82 -5.42
CA LYS A 112 -6.22 8.83 -4.53
C LYS A 112 -7.01 9.57 -3.46
N ARG A 113 -8.13 8.98 -3.01
CA ARG A 113 -8.87 9.48 -1.83
C ARG A 113 -8.05 9.28 -0.55
N ASP A 114 -8.31 10.10 0.46
CA ASP A 114 -7.82 9.84 1.81
C ASP A 114 -8.40 8.53 2.38
N GLY A 115 -7.59 7.83 3.15
CA GLY A 115 -7.92 6.49 3.63
C GLY A 115 -8.09 5.43 2.53
N SER A 116 -7.72 5.71 1.27
CA SER A 116 -7.87 4.77 0.16
C SER A 116 -7.11 3.46 0.41
N GLN A 117 -7.70 2.34 -0.03
CA GLN A 117 -7.07 1.02 -0.01
C GLN A 117 -5.75 0.97 -0.83
N LEU A 118 -5.48 1.97 -1.69
CA LEU A 118 -4.21 2.12 -2.37
C LEU A 118 -3.03 2.39 -1.42
N ASP A 119 -3.30 2.92 -0.22
CA ASP A 119 -2.31 3.15 0.84
C ASP A 119 -2.01 1.91 1.68
N LEU A 120 -2.73 0.80 1.45
CA LEU A 120 -2.56 -0.48 2.11
C LEU A 120 -1.98 -1.53 1.15
N LEU A 121 -1.52 -2.65 1.70
CA LEU A 121 -0.83 -3.70 0.94
C LEU A 121 -1.63 -4.99 0.99
N SER A 122 -2.29 -5.34 -0.10
CA SER A 122 -3.11 -6.55 -0.18
C SER A 122 -2.31 -7.82 0.16
N VAL A 123 -2.95 -8.78 0.84
CA VAL A 123 -2.36 -10.07 1.21
C VAL A 123 -3.25 -11.17 0.66
N HIS A 124 -2.66 -12.13 -0.05
CA HIS A 124 -3.37 -13.27 -0.66
C HIS A 124 -4.46 -12.89 -1.67
N GLU A 125 -4.43 -11.65 -2.21
CA GLU A 125 -5.41 -11.12 -3.18
C GLU A 125 -5.64 -12.04 -4.40
N THR A 126 -4.60 -12.72 -4.88
CA THR A 126 -4.67 -13.61 -6.05
C THR A 126 -4.57 -15.09 -5.67
N SER A 127 -4.72 -15.42 -4.39
CA SER A 127 -4.83 -16.80 -3.91
C SER A 127 -6.13 -17.45 -4.40
N GLN A 128 -6.11 -18.78 -4.49
CA GLN A 128 -7.34 -19.58 -4.65
C GLN A 128 -7.97 -19.94 -3.30
N GLU A 129 -7.23 -19.75 -2.21
CA GLU A 129 -7.63 -20.09 -0.86
C GLU A 129 -8.21 -18.83 -0.19
N PRO A 130 -9.50 -18.83 0.19
CA PRO A 130 -10.17 -17.64 0.69
C PRO A 130 -9.68 -17.26 2.08
N LEU A 131 -9.59 -15.95 2.33
CA LEU A 131 -9.39 -15.40 3.67
C LEU A 131 -10.71 -15.38 4.46
N PRO A 132 -10.68 -15.37 5.81
CA PRO A 132 -11.86 -15.15 6.63
C PRO A 132 -12.61 -13.87 6.27
N GLU A 133 -13.94 -13.95 6.19
CA GLU A 133 -14.83 -12.82 5.88
C GLU A 133 -15.14 -11.94 7.10
N ALA A 134 -15.02 -12.48 8.31
CA ALA A 134 -15.26 -11.75 9.55
C ALA A 134 -14.23 -10.61 9.71
N LYS A 135 -14.70 -9.36 9.77
CA LYS A 135 -13.83 -8.17 9.79
C LYS A 135 -12.83 -8.19 10.96
N ASP A 136 -13.30 -8.61 12.13
CA ASP A 136 -12.55 -8.63 13.39
C ASP A 136 -11.55 -9.79 13.49
N ASP A 137 -11.51 -10.69 12.48
CA ASP A 137 -10.49 -11.72 12.40
C ASP A 137 -9.12 -11.08 12.08
N ILE A 138 -8.08 -11.50 12.80
CA ILE A 138 -6.68 -11.06 12.60
C ILE A 138 -6.12 -11.48 11.22
N ASN A 139 -6.81 -12.39 10.54
CA ASN A 139 -6.51 -12.87 9.19
C ASN A 139 -7.53 -12.37 8.15
N SER A 140 -8.45 -11.47 8.51
CA SER A 140 -9.33 -10.82 7.53
C SER A 140 -8.51 -10.02 6.51
N ALA A 141 -9.04 -9.86 5.29
CA ALA A 141 -8.33 -9.15 4.22
C ALA A 141 -7.93 -7.72 4.61
N TYR A 142 -8.73 -7.04 5.45
CA TYR A 142 -8.40 -5.72 5.98
C TYR A 142 -7.32 -5.78 7.05
N SER A 143 -7.48 -6.64 8.07
CA SER A 143 -6.50 -6.82 9.17
C SER A 143 -5.10 -7.15 8.64
N LEU A 144 -5.02 -8.09 7.69
CA LEU A 144 -3.76 -8.46 7.03
C LEU A 144 -3.17 -7.33 6.19
N SER A 145 -4.00 -6.48 5.56
CA SER A 145 -3.51 -5.36 4.75
C SER A 145 -2.95 -4.22 5.61
N VAL A 146 -3.51 -4.00 6.81
CA VAL A 146 -2.98 -3.08 7.82
C VAL A 146 -1.67 -3.64 8.41
N GLU A 147 -1.63 -4.92 8.77
CA GLU A 147 -0.41 -5.60 9.25
C GLU A 147 0.71 -5.55 8.20
N ALA A 148 0.42 -5.85 6.93
CA ALA A 148 1.40 -5.82 5.85
C ALA A 148 1.97 -4.41 5.62
N ALA A 149 1.14 -3.37 5.69
CA ALA A 149 1.59 -1.98 5.63
C ALA A 149 2.54 -1.64 6.79
N TYR A 150 2.19 -2.05 8.02
CA TYR A 150 3.04 -1.86 9.20
C TYR A 150 4.37 -2.63 9.08
N ILE A 151 4.35 -3.88 8.61
CA ILE A 151 5.56 -4.67 8.36
C ILE A 151 6.48 -3.96 7.35
N ASN A 152 5.92 -3.43 6.26
CA ASN A 152 6.71 -2.75 5.22
C ASN A 152 7.34 -1.44 5.73
N GLN A 153 6.59 -0.62 6.48
CA GLN A 153 7.12 0.57 7.13
C GLN A 153 8.32 0.22 8.03
N ASN A 154 8.14 -0.70 8.97
CA ASN A 154 9.20 -1.10 9.89
C ASN A 154 10.41 -1.71 9.17
N PHE A 155 10.18 -2.65 8.24
CA PHE A 155 11.26 -3.29 7.48
C PHE A 155 12.09 -2.27 6.69
N SER A 156 11.42 -1.33 6.00
CA SER A 156 12.09 -0.32 5.18
C SER A 156 13.10 0.53 5.97
N GLN A 157 12.86 0.74 7.27
CA GLN A 157 13.74 1.52 8.15
C GLN A 157 14.72 0.65 8.95
N GLN A 158 14.37 -0.61 9.24
CA GLN A 158 15.25 -1.50 10.01
C GLN A 158 16.48 -1.95 9.22
N VAL A 159 16.35 -2.13 7.90
CA VAL A 159 17.45 -2.57 7.02
C VAL A 159 18.45 -1.46 6.66
N LEU A 160 18.39 -0.34 7.36
CA LEU A 160 19.23 0.85 7.11
C LEU A 160 20.35 0.96 8.14
N VAL A 161 21.46 1.57 7.74
CA VAL A 161 22.56 1.94 8.63
C VAL A 161 22.13 3.16 9.45
N ARG A 162 22.00 2.96 10.77
CA ARG A 162 21.52 3.97 11.73
C ARG A 162 22.67 4.74 12.41
N ASP A 163 23.66 5.16 11.62
CA ASP A 163 24.84 5.91 12.09
C ASP A 163 24.73 7.44 11.88
N GLY A 164 23.65 7.89 11.24
CA GLY A 164 23.40 9.30 10.90
C GLY A 164 23.90 9.71 9.52
N ASN A 165 24.63 8.85 8.79
CA ASN A 165 25.11 9.15 7.44
C ASN A 165 23.95 9.05 6.43
N LYS A 166 23.72 10.13 5.69
CA LYS A 166 22.64 10.24 4.70
C LYS A 166 23.14 10.86 3.39
N VAL A 167 22.51 10.47 2.29
CA VAL A 167 22.63 11.17 0.99
C VAL A 167 21.41 12.08 0.85
N SER A 168 21.60 13.38 1.04
CA SER A 168 20.62 14.41 0.71
C SER A 168 20.64 14.76 -0.78
N PHE A 169 19.53 15.29 -1.30
CA PHE A 169 19.38 15.74 -2.69
C PHE A 169 19.17 17.25 -2.77
N ASP A 170 18.79 17.74 -3.96
CA ASP A 170 18.76 19.16 -4.31
C ASP A 170 17.78 19.97 -3.45
N GLU A 171 16.66 19.36 -3.07
CA GLU A 171 15.66 19.91 -2.16
C GLU A 171 15.40 18.96 -0.97
N PRO A 172 14.98 19.47 0.21
CA PRO A 172 14.58 18.64 1.36
C PRO A 172 13.30 17.86 1.07
N ASN A 173 12.81 17.07 2.03
CA ASN A 173 11.51 16.40 1.92
C ASN A 173 10.39 17.46 1.81
N PRO A 174 9.60 17.51 0.71
CA PRO A 174 8.65 18.60 0.45
C PRO A 174 7.36 18.50 1.28
N PHE A 175 7.20 17.47 2.11
CA PHE A 175 6.03 17.22 2.95
C PHE A 175 6.31 17.39 4.46
N ALA A 176 7.59 17.55 4.83
CA ALA A 176 8.03 17.56 6.22
C ALA A 176 8.24 18.98 6.74
N ASN A 177 7.89 19.19 8.00
CA ASN A 177 8.17 20.43 8.71
C ASN A 177 9.59 20.41 9.31
N GLU A 178 10.11 21.59 9.68
CA GLU A 178 11.36 21.68 10.43
C GLU A 178 11.27 20.92 11.75
N GLY A 179 12.16 19.95 11.96
CA GLY A 179 12.19 19.10 13.16
C GLY A 179 11.52 17.74 13.04
N ASP A 180 10.81 17.45 11.94
CA ASP A 180 10.19 16.13 11.73
C ASP A 180 11.23 15.00 11.56
N GLU A 181 11.12 13.94 12.36
CA GLU A 181 11.87 12.69 12.12
C GLU A 181 11.25 11.92 10.94
N VAL A 182 11.69 12.23 9.72
CA VAL A 182 11.17 11.57 8.50
C VAL A 182 11.77 10.18 8.27
N ALA A 183 10.99 9.28 7.67
CA ALA A 183 11.50 8.03 7.10
C ALA A 183 12.56 8.30 6.00
N SER A 184 13.48 7.36 5.80
CA SER A 184 14.41 7.39 4.66
C SER A 184 13.65 7.21 3.35
N VAL A 185 13.55 8.29 2.57
CA VAL A 185 12.92 8.33 1.26
C VAL A 185 13.44 9.52 0.46
N ALA A 186 13.62 9.30 -0.84
CA ALA A 186 13.83 10.37 -1.80
C ALA A 186 12.77 10.30 -2.90
N TYR A 187 12.21 11.47 -3.21
CA TYR A 187 11.14 11.66 -4.19
C TYR A 187 11.75 12.15 -5.50
N ARG A 188 11.55 11.39 -6.58
CA ARG A 188 12.02 11.71 -7.93
C ARG A 188 10.84 12.16 -8.77
N TYR A 189 10.88 13.39 -9.26
CA TYR A 189 9.87 13.92 -10.17
C TYR A 189 10.37 13.69 -11.60
N ARG A 190 9.74 12.75 -12.30
CA ARG A 190 10.23 12.25 -13.58
C ARG A 190 9.22 12.50 -14.68
N ARG A 191 9.70 12.81 -15.89
CA ARG A 191 8.90 13.16 -17.05
C ARG A 191 9.04 12.13 -18.17
N TRP A 192 7.91 11.60 -18.64
CA TRP A 192 7.81 10.73 -19.82
C TRP A 192 7.08 11.44 -20.95
N LYS A 193 7.61 11.33 -22.17
CA LYS A 193 6.91 11.76 -23.38
C LYS A 193 5.91 10.68 -23.80
N LEU A 194 4.62 11.00 -23.84
CA LEU A 194 3.54 10.10 -24.26
C LEU A 194 3.06 10.39 -25.70
N ASP A 195 3.17 11.64 -26.15
CA ASP A 195 2.91 12.07 -27.53
C ASP A 195 3.75 13.33 -27.80
N ASN A 196 3.64 13.96 -28.98
CA ASN A 196 4.38 15.19 -29.28
C ASN A 196 4.12 16.31 -28.27
N ASP A 197 2.83 16.56 -27.99
CA ASP A 197 2.39 17.64 -27.10
C ASP A 197 1.88 17.13 -25.75
N MET A 198 2.07 15.82 -25.46
CA MET A 198 1.61 15.19 -24.23
C MET A 198 2.76 14.58 -23.44
N HIS A 199 2.98 15.13 -22.26
CA HIS A 199 3.99 14.67 -21.31
C HIS A 199 3.31 14.31 -19.99
N LEU A 200 3.78 13.24 -19.38
CA LEU A 200 3.36 12.79 -18.06
C LEU A 200 4.50 13.04 -17.07
N VAL A 201 4.18 13.68 -15.95
CA VAL A 201 5.05 13.80 -14.79
C VAL A 201 4.50 12.93 -13.66
N ALA A 202 5.38 12.20 -12.97
CA ALA A 202 5.01 11.55 -11.72
C ALA A 202 6.08 11.65 -10.65
N ARG A 203 5.65 11.69 -9.39
CA ARG A 203 6.50 11.46 -8.23
C ARG A 203 6.75 9.95 -8.10
N CYS A 204 8.02 9.56 -8.03
CA CYS A 204 8.45 8.18 -7.80
C CYS A 204 9.36 8.10 -6.57
N GLU A 205 9.37 6.96 -5.89
CA GLU A 205 10.03 6.83 -4.59
C GLU A 205 11.18 5.80 -4.62
N VAL A 206 12.31 6.17 -4.02
CA VAL A 206 13.39 5.25 -3.61
C VAL A 206 13.59 5.37 -2.11
N GLN A 207 13.89 4.26 -1.42
CA GLN A 207 13.94 4.22 0.05
C GLN A 207 15.36 4.07 0.62
N SER A 208 16.35 3.68 -0.18
CA SER A 208 17.76 3.60 0.27
C SER A 208 18.78 3.71 -0.86
N VAL A 209 20.06 3.83 -0.49
CA VAL A 209 21.23 3.89 -1.37
C VAL A 209 22.30 2.90 -0.90
N VAL A 210 23.11 2.38 -1.82
CA VAL A 210 24.28 1.56 -1.51
C VAL A 210 25.40 1.81 -2.51
N ASP A 211 26.64 1.93 -2.03
CA ASP A 211 27.79 2.17 -2.91
C ASP A 211 28.30 0.85 -3.52
N VAL A 212 28.24 0.73 -4.83
CA VAL A 212 28.73 -0.41 -5.63
C VAL A 212 29.80 0.12 -6.58
N ASN A 213 31.04 -0.39 -6.47
CA ASN A 213 32.16 0.04 -7.32
C ASN A 213 32.36 1.58 -7.38
N ASN A 214 32.23 2.25 -6.22
CA ASN A 214 32.27 3.71 -6.06
C ASN A 214 31.15 4.49 -6.79
N GLN A 215 30.08 3.80 -7.21
CA GLN A 215 28.86 4.42 -7.74
C GLN A 215 27.69 4.18 -6.77
N LYS A 216 26.84 5.20 -6.60
CA LYS A 216 25.60 5.08 -5.82
C LYS A 216 24.59 4.28 -6.61
N SER A 217 24.16 3.14 -6.07
CA SER A 217 23.02 2.38 -6.56
C SER A 217 21.81 2.63 -5.67
N PHE A 218 20.67 2.96 -6.26
CA PHE A 218 19.43 3.28 -5.56
C PHE A 218 18.57 2.03 -5.39
N LEU A 219 17.92 1.92 -4.22
CA LEU A 219 17.14 0.75 -3.85
C LEU A 219 15.68 1.10 -3.57
N THR A 220 14.80 0.20 -4.02
CA THR A 220 13.47 0.04 -3.42
C THR A 220 13.48 -1.05 -2.36
N LEU A 221 12.76 -0.85 -1.26
CA LEU A 221 12.73 -1.74 -0.09
C LEU A 221 11.29 -2.17 0.22
N ASN A 222 10.95 -3.44 0.00
CA ASN A 222 9.63 -3.98 0.29
C ASN A 222 9.73 -5.29 1.10
N ALA A 223 8.66 -5.64 1.81
CA ALA A 223 8.57 -6.84 2.65
C ALA A 223 7.35 -7.70 2.28
N LEU A 224 7.60 -8.94 1.87
CA LEU A 224 6.61 -10.01 1.83
C LEU A 224 6.34 -10.49 3.27
N ASN A 225 5.07 -10.85 3.54
CA ASN A 225 4.59 -11.22 4.87
C ASN A 225 3.91 -12.60 4.89
N GLU A 226 4.41 -13.52 5.72
CA GLU A 226 3.78 -14.81 6.03
C GLU A 226 3.02 -14.68 7.37
N PHE A 227 1.70 -14.87 7.34
CA PHE A 227 0.84 -14.79 8.53
C PHE A 227 0.54 -16.17 9.14
N ASP A 228 0.24 -17.17 8.30
CA ASP A 228 0.14 -18.58 8.71
C ASP A 228 0.64 -19.47 7.55
N PRO A 229 1.69 -20.31 7.75
CA PRO A 229 2.21 -21.25 6.76
C PRO A 229 1.17 -22.20 6.13
N LYS A 230 0.02 -22.39 6.77
CA LYS A 230 -1.06 -23.23 6.23
C LYS A 230 -1.69 -22.63 4.97
N TYR A 231 -1.82 -21.31 4.89
CA TYR A 231 -2.39 -20.61 3.73
C TYR A 231 -1.40 -20.46 2.56
N SER A 232 -0.08 -20.53 2.84
CA SER A 232 0.94 -20.57 1.77
C SER A 232 1.17 -22.01 1.27
N GLY A 233 0.87 -23.02 2.10
CA GLY A 233 1.25 -24.41 1.88
C GLY A 233 2.76 -24.66 1.91
N VAL A 234 3.56 -23.63 2.24
CA VAL A 234 5.02 -23.61 2.14
C VAL A 234 5.58 -22.82 3.32
N ASP A 235 5.99 -23.52 4.39
CA ASP A 235 6.62 -22.91 5.57
C ASP A 235 7.95 -22.24 5.21
N TRP A 236 8.01 -20.91 5.30
CA TRP A 236 9.20 -20.13 4.95
C TRP A 236 10.42 -20.50 5.80
N ARG A 237 10.25 -20.83 7.07
CA ARG A 237 11.38 -21.19 7.96
C ARG A 237 12.07 -22.47 7.52
N GLN A 238 11.31 -23.43 7.00
CA GLN A 238 11.84 -24.68 6.46
C GLN A 238 12.37 -24.53 5.02
N LYS A 239 11.77 -23.65 4.22
CA LYS A 239 11.92 -23.65 2.76
C LYS A 239 12.75 -22.52 2.17
N LEU A 240 13.00 -21.41 2.87
CA LEU A 240 13.77 -20.28 2.33
C LEU A 240 15.26 -20.59 2.05
N GLU A 241 15.88 -21.52 2.79
CA GLU A 241 17.26 -21.96 2.52
C GLU A 241 17.35 -22.94 1.35
N THR A 242 16.43 -23.91 1.29
CA THR A 242 16.55 -25.09 0.40
C THR A 242 15.72 -24.98 -0.88
N GLN A 243 14.60 -24.24 -0.83
CA GLN A 243 13.57 -24.19 -1.87
C GLN A 243 13.06 -22.75 -2.09
N ARG A 244 13.96 -21.75 -2.00
CA ARG A 244 13.63 -20.31 -2.18
C ARG A 244 12.82 -20.00 -3.44
N GLY A 245 13.12 -20.69 -4.56
CA GLY A 245 12.37 -20.54 -5.80
C GLY A 245 10.91 -21.00 -5.70
N ALA A 246 10.62 -22.03 -4.90
CA ALA A 246 9.26 -22.47 -4.62
C ALA A 246 8.52 -21.49 -3.71
N VAL A 247 9.18 -20.96 -2.68
CA VAL A 247 8.62 -19.89 -1.82
C VAL A 247 8.21 -18.68 -2.66
N LEU A 248 9.13 -18.19 -3.52
CA LEU A 248 8.83 -17.08 -4.42
C LEU A 248 7.72 -17.41 -5.43
N ALA A 249 7.65 -18.65 -5.93
CA ALA A 249 6.57 -19.05 -6.85
C ALA A 249 5.19 -19.06 -6.17
N THR A 250 5.11 -19.50 -4.92
CA THR A 250 3.89 -19.37 -4.09
C THR A 250 3.50 -17.90 -3.90
N GLU A 251 4.46 -17.05 -3.57
CA GLU A 251 4.21 -15.61 -3.40
C GLU A 251 3.77 -14.93 -4.71
N LEU A 252 4.34 -15.34 -5.84
CA LEU A 252 3.92 -14.85 -7.15
C LEU A 252 2.53 -15.34 -7.56
N LYS A 253 2.07 -16.48 -7.04
CA LYS A 253 0.69 -16.95 -7.21
C LYS A 253 -0.27 -16.16 -6.31
N ASN A 254 0.05 -16.02 -5.03
CA ASN A 254 -0.89 -15.51 -4.02
C ASN A 254 -0.91 -13.96 -3.93
N ASN A 255 0.18 -13.30 -4.27
CA ASN A 255 0.39 -11.85 -4.15
C ASN A 255 0.77 -11.20 -5.51
N ALA A 256 0.23 -11.71 -6.62
CA ALA A 256 0.66 -11.38 -7.99
C ALA A 256 0.51 -9.90 -8.35
N ASN A 257 -0.53 -9.24 -7.83
CA ASN A 257 -0.80 -7.81 -8.02
C ASN A 257 0.17 -6.94 -7.21
N LYS A 258 0.34 -7.24 -5.91
CA LYS A 258 1.28 -6.54 -5.01
C LYS A 258 2.71 -6.57 -5.54
N LEU A 259 3.21 -7.75 -5.92
CA LEU A 259 4.56 -7.91 -6.50
C LEU A 259 4.72 -7.18 -7.84
N ALA A 260 3.67 -7.14 -8.68
CA ALA A 260 3.69 -6.36 -9.92
C ALA A 260 3.77 -4.86 -9.65
N LYS A 261 2.95 -4.32 -8.72
CA LYS A 261 2.98 -2.89 -8.36
C LYS A 261 4.35 -2.44 -7.85
N TRP A 262 4.95 -3.18 -6.90
CA TRP A 262 6.31 -2.88 -6.40
C TRP A 262 7.35 -2.89 -7.52
N THR A 263 7.26 -3.86 -8.44
CA THR A 263 8.18 -3.95 -9.58
C THR A 263 7.99 -2.77 -10.54
N ALA A 264 6.75 -2.35 -10.78
CA ALA A 264 6.43 -1.18 -11.58
C ALA A 264 6.95 0.12 -10.93
N GLN A 265 6.75 0.31 -9.62
CA GLN A 265 7.30 1.44 -8.85
C GLN A 265 8.83 1.49 -8.94
N ALA A 266 9.52 0.35 -8.75
CA ALA A 266 10.98 0.28 -8.86
C ALA A 266 11.49 0.63 -10.27
N ILE A 267 10.76 0.25 -11.33
CA ILE A 267 11.08 0.64 -12.71
C ILE A 267 10.80 2.13 -12.94
N LEU A 268 9.67 2.65 -12.44
CA LEU A 268 9.29 4.06 -12.54
C LEU A 268 10.31 4.97 -11.83
N ALA A 269 10.82 4.58 -10.67
CA ALA A 269 11.81 5.33 -9.89
C ALA A 269 13.25 5.24 -10.43
N ASN A 270 13.51 4.39 -11.44
CA ASN A 270 14.84 3.99 -11.89
C ASN A 270 15.72 3.46 -10.74
N ALA A 271 15.18 2.55 -9.94
CA ALA A 271 15.96 1.85 -8.92
C ALA A 271 16.87 0.81 -9.57
N ASP A 272 18.14 0.78 -9.19
CA ASP A 272 19.11 -0.21 -9.63
C ASP A 272 18.79 -1.60 -9.05
N LEU A 273 18.27 -1.61 -7.82
CA LEU A 273 17.92 -2.81 -7.07
C LEU A 273 16.54 -2.69 -6.41
N MET A 274 15.83 -3.80 -6.33
CA MET A 274 14.66 -4.00 -5.49
C MET A 274 15.00 -5.08 -4.45
N LYS A 275 14.94 -4.74 -3.17
CA LYS A 275 15.13 -5.69 -2.06
C LYS A 275 13.76 -6.15 -1.55
N LEU A 276 13.57 -7.46 -1.51
CA LEU A 276 12.41 -8.11 -0.91
C LEU A 276 12.83 -8.80 0.39
N GLY A 277 12.33 -8.30 1.52
CA GLY A 277 12.38 -8.99 2.80
C GLY A 277 11.32 -10.08 2.89
N TYR A 278 11.67 -11.19 3.52
CA TYR A 278 10.74 -12.25 3.89
C TYR A 278 10.50 -12.17 5.40
N VAL A 279 9.36 -11.63 5.80
CA VAL A 279 8.96 -11.43 7.19
C VAL A 279 7.84 -12.42 7.55
N SER A 280 7.94 -13.10 8.69
CA SER A 280 6.92 -14.04 9.17
C SER A 280 6.48 -13.66 10.59
N ARG A 281 5.21 -13.89 10.95
CA ARG A 281 4.76 -13.84 12.35
C ARG A 281 5.60 -14.81 13.20
N VAL A 282 5.88 -14.48 14.45
CA VAL A 282 6.57 -15.39 15.39
C VAL A 282 5.69 -16.59 15.71
N HIS A 283 4.38 -16.37 15.84
CA HIS A 283 3.37 -17.40 16.00
C HIS A 283 2.14 -17.02 15.16
N PRO A 284 1.46 -17.93 14.45
CA PRO A 284 0.37 -17.56 13.53
C PRO A 284 -0.79 -16.77 14.16
N ARG A 285 -1.01 -16.92 15.48
CA ARG A 285 -2.01 -16.18 16.26
C ARG A 285 -1.51 -14.85 16.85
N ASP A 286 -0.25 -14.49 16.64
CA ASP A 286 0.35 -13.25 17.14
C ASP A 286 0.74 -12.34 15.95
N HIS A 287 -0.16 -11.43 15.61
CA HIS A 287 0.04 -10.44 14.55
C HIS A 287 0.83 -9.19 15.01
N PHE A 288 1.38 -9.21 16.22
CA PHE A 288 2.15 -8.11 16.81
C PHE A 288 3.66 -8.34 16.79
N ASN A 289 4.12 -9.59 16.68
CA ASN A 289 5.53 -9.95 16.71
C ASN A 289 5.94 -10.68 15.43
N HIS A 290 6.95 -10.14 14.75
CA HIS A 290 7.45 -10.67 13.49
C HIS A 290 8.96 -10.86 13.50
N VAL A 291 9.46 -11.69 12.60
CA VAL A 291 10.88 -11.94 12.35
C VAL A 291 11.19 -11.89 10.86
N ILE A 292 12.34 -11.30 10.53
CA ILE A 292 12.93 -11.30 9.20
C ILE A 292 13.67 -12.63 9.04
N LEU A 293 13.23 -13.45 8.09
CA LEU A 293 13.80 -14.76 7.75
C LEU A 293 14.84 -14.68 6.62
N GLY A 294 14.91 -13.56 5.91
CA GLY A 294 15.93 -13.29 4.89
C GLY A 294 15.59 -12.07 4.04
N VAL A 295 16.58 -11.58 3.29
CA VAL A 295 16.41 -10.49 2.30
C VAL A 295 17.03 -10.90 0.97
N VAL A 296 16.34 -10.64 -0.13
CA VAL A 296 16.80 -10.99 -1.49
C VAL A 296 16.73 -9.76 -2.39
N GLY A 297 17.81 -9.49 -3.12
CA GLY A 297 17.89 -8.39 -4.08
C GLY A 297 17.67 -8.88 -5.52
N TYR A 298 16.93 -8.09 -6.29
CA TYR A 298 16.67 -8.30 -7.71
C TYR A 298 16.94 -7.01 -8.48
N LYS A 299 17.30 -7.09 -9.76
CA LYS A 299 17.19 -5.94 -10.68
C LYS A 299 15.73 -5.81 -11.12
N PRO A 300 15.09 -4.62 -11.08
CA PRO A 300 13.66 -4.51 -11.35
C PRO A 300 13.22 -5.01 -12.73
N ARG A 301 14.03 -4.77 -13.78
CA ARG A 301 13.72 -5.25 -15.15
C ARG A 301 13.83 -6.77 -15.29
N ASP A 302 14.82 -7.39 -14.65
CA ASP A 302 15.00 -8.84 -14.67
C ASP A 302 13.86 -9.54 -13.90
N PHE A 303 13.46 -8.97 -12.77
CA PHE A 303 12.30 -9.46 -12.01
C PHE A 303 10.99 -9.25 -12.77
N ALA A 304 10.80 -8.11 -13.45
CA ALA A 304 9.64 -7.89 -14.32
C ALA A 304 9.52 -8.98 -15.40
N ALA A 305 10.63 -9.37 -16.04
CA ALA A 305 10.64 -10.49 -16.96
C ALA A 305 10.28 -11.83 -16.27
N GLN A 306 10.86 -12.11 -15.09
CA GLN A 306 10.56 -13.31 -14.30
C GLN A 306 9.08 -13.43 -13.93
N ILE A 307 8.40 -12.31 -13.64
CA ILE A 307 6.98 -12.28 -13.23
C ILE A 307 6.01 -12.05 -14.41
N ASN A 308 6.51 -12.08 -15.66
CA ASN A 308 5.76 -11.79 -16.89
C ASN A 308 5.06 -10.41 -16.89
N LEU A 309 5.74 -9.37 -16.40
CA LEU A 309 5.28 -7.98 -16.39
C LEU A 309 5.95 -7.21 -17.55
N ASN A 310 5.21 -7.03 -18.64
CA ASN A 310 5.71 -6.37 -19.85
C ASN A 310 5.58 -4.84 -19.72
N THR A 311 6.71 -4.12 -19.79
CA THR A 311 6.76 -2.66 -19.67
C THR A 311 6.01 -1.92 -20.77
N ALA A 312 6.03 -2.42 -22.01
CA ALA A 312 5.26 -1.82 -23.10
C ALA A 312 3.75 -2.03 -22.91
N ASN A 313 3.33 -3.15 -22.33
CA ASN A 313 1.92 -3.36 -21.97
C ASN A 313 1.47 -2.41 -20.84
N MET A 314 2.28 -2.28 -19.78
CA MET A 314 2.04 -1.33 -18.69
C MET A 314 1.80 0.10 -19.20
N TRP A 315 2.70 0.60 -20.06
CA TRP A 315 2.58 1.93 -20.66
C TRP A 315 1.43 2.03 -21.67
N GLY A 316 1.11 0.95 -22.39
CA GLY A 316 -0.05 0.89 -23.28
C GLY A 316 -1.37 1.10 -22.52
N ILE A 317 -1.51 0.50 -21.34
CA ILE A 317 -2.69 0.69 -20.46
C ILE A 317 -2.78 2.15 -20.00
N VAL A 318 -1.69 2.72 -19.48
CA VAL A 318 -1.65 4.12 -19.04
C VAL A 318 -2.00 5.07 -20.20
N LYS A 319 -1.37 4.91 -21.38
CA LYS A 319 -1.65 5.74 -22.57
C LYS A 319 -3.13 5.66 -22.98
N SER A 320 -3.72 4.45 -22.99
CA SER A 320 -5.14 4.28 -23.34
C SER A 320 -6.10 4.96 -22.36
N ILE A 321 -5.79 4.97 -21.06
CA ILE A 321 -6.62 5.62 -20.04
C ILE A 321 -6.47 7.14 -20.13
N VAL A 322 -5.24 7.64 -20.30
CA VAL A 322 -4.94 9.07 -20.52
C VAL A 322 -5.64 9.59 -21.79
N ASP A 323 -5.52 8.89 -22.91
CA ASP A 323 -6.14 9.25 -24.20
C ASP A 323 -7.68 9.28 -24.14
N LEU A 324 -8.28 8.46 -23.27
CA LEU A 324 -9.71 8.48 -22.99
C LEU A 324 -10.07 9.72 -22.16
N CYS A 325 -9.37 9.97 -21.04
CA CYS A 325 -9.64 11.09 -20.14
C CYS A 325 -9.43 12.46 -20.83
N MET A 326 -8.44 12.58 -21.72
CA MET A 326 -8.22 13.79 -22.53
C MET A 326 -9.38 14.12 -23.49
N LYS A 327 -10.34 13.21 -23.71
CA LYS A 327 -11.53 13.44 -24.55
C LYS A 327 -12.80 13.85 -23.79
N LEU A 328 -12.83 13.80 -22.44
CA LEU A 328 -14.09 13.81 -21.64
C LEU A 328 -14.76 15.18 -21.33
N ASN A 329 -14.29 16.30 -21.87
CA ASN A 329 -14.49 17.67 -21.32
C ASN A 329 -13.73 17.89 -20.00
N GLU A 330 -13.93 19.04 -19.34
CA GLU A 330 -13.38 19.37 -18.01
C GLU A 330 -14.36 18.93 -16.90
N GLY A 331 -13.84 18.47 -15.76
CA GLY A 331 -14.68 17.89 -14.70
C GLY A 331 -13.91 17.00 -13.72
N LYS A 332 -14.66 16.40 -12.78
CA LYS A 332 -14.17 15.41 -11.81
C LYS A 332 -14.74 14.04 -12.18
N TYR A 333 -13.89 13.03 -12.22
CA TYR A 333 -14.23 11.66 -12.61
C TYR A 333 -13.66 10.65 -11.61
N VAL A 334 -14.18 9.43 -11.63
CA VAL A 334 -13.66 8.30 -10.86
C VAL A 334 -13.52 7.09 -11.77
N LEU A 335 -12.30 6.56 -11.85
CA LEU A 335 -12.00 5.27 -12.46
C LEU A 335 -12.06 4.20 -11.37
N VAL A 336 -13.04 3.30 -11.46
CA VAL A 336 -13.26 2.23 -10.46
C VAL A 336 -13.03 0.87 -11.11
N LYS A 337 -12.20 0.03 -10.48
CA LYS A 337 -12.12 -1.40 -10.80
C LYS A 337 -13.31 -2.13 -10.20
N ASP A 338 -14.05 -2.85 -11.02
CA ASP A 338 -15.29 -3.54 -10.63
C ASP A 338 -14.99 -4.67 -9.60
N PRO A 339 -15.68 -4.74 -8.45
CA PRO A 339 -15.36 -5.72 -7.40
C PRO A 339 -15.52 -7.17 -7.86
N SER A 340 -16.43 -7.45 -8.81
CA SER A 340 -16.78 -8.81 -9.22
C SER A 340 -16.34 -9.16 -10.64
N LYS A 341 -16.15 -8.17 -11.53
CA LYS A 341 -15.80 -8.39 -12.94
C LYS A 341 -14.38 -7.90 -13.25
N PRO A 342 -13.63 -8.57 -14.15
CA PRO A 342 -12.27 -8.16 -14.55
C PRO A 342 -12.33 -6.97 -15.53
N GLN A 343 -12.66 -5.79 -15.02
CA GLN A 343 -12.87 -4.56 -15.79
C GLN A 343 -12.75 -3.32 -14.91
N VAL A 344 -12.51 -2.16 -15.54
CA VAL A 344 -12.68 -0.84 -14.93
C VAL A 344 -13.85 -0.09 -15.57
N ARG A 345 -14.43 0.86 -14.83
CA ARG A 345 -15.51 1.74 -15.27
C ARG A 345 -15.16 3.18 -14.93
N ILE A 346 -15.52 4.12 -15.80
CA ILE A 346 -15.37 5.56 -15.54
C ILE A 346 -16.74 6.17 -15.22
N TYR A 347 -16.79 6.96 -14.16
CA TYR A 347 -17.94 7.75 -13.77
C TYR A 347 -17.54 9.22 -13.75
N GLU A 348 -18.39 10.09 -14.31
CA GLU A 348 -18.41 11.51 -13.98
C GLU A 348 -19.09 11.68 -12.62
N VAL A 349 -18.57 12.59 -11.80
CA VAL A 349 -19.10 12.90 -10.47
C VAL A 349 -19.24 14.42 -10.31
N PRO A 350 -20.13 14.90 -9.41
CA PRO A 350 -20.22 16.31 -9.07
C PRO A 350 -18.87 16.93 -8.68
N ALA A 351 -18.72 18.24 -8.90
CA ALA A 351 -17.46 18.94 -8.61
C ALA A 351 -17.10 18.88 -7.12
N ASP A 352 -18.09 18.94 -6.23
CA ASP A 352 -18.02 18.81 -4.77
C ASP A 352 -17.87 17.35 -4.26
N ALA A 353 -17.85 16.37 -5.16
CA ALA A 353 -17.65 14.97 -4.76
C ALA A 353 -16.29 14.79 -4.07
N PHE A 354 -16.33 14.12 -2.92
CA PHE A 354 -15.18 13.87 -2.03
C PHE A 354 -14.58 15.11 -1.36
N GLU A 355 -15.24 16.28 -1.41
CA GLU A 355 -14.77 17.51 -0.73
C GLU A 355 -15.37 17.68 0.68
N ASN A 356 -16.26 16.78 1.09
CA ASN A 356 -16.84 16.75 2.43
C ASN A 356 -16.35 15.51 3.19
N ASP A 357 -15.82 15.75 4.39
CA ASP A 357 -15.99 14.81 5.49
C ASP A 357 -17.48 14.49 5.58
N TYR A 358 -17.85 13.23 5.39
CA TYR A 358 -19.14 12.76 5.87
C TYR A 358 -19.05 12.79 7.40
N VAL A 359 -19.47 13.91 7.98
CA VAL A 359 -19.92 13.94 9.37
C VAL A 359 -20.97 12.83 9.45
N GLU A 360 -20.68 11.75 10.18
CA GLU A 360 -21.69 10.74 10.48
C GLU A 360 -22.86 11.51 11.09
N GLU A 361 -24.02 11.48 10.41
CA GLU A 361 -25.24 12.00 11.02
C GLU A 361 -25.40 11.23 12.33
N PRO A 362 -25.41 11.92 13.50
CA PRO A 362 -25.51 11.23 14.76
C PRO A 362 -26.78 10.40 14.73
N LEU A 363 -26.64 9.10 15.00
CA LEU A 363 -27.74 8.14 14.95
C LEU A 363 -28.97 8.73 15.64
N PRO A 364 -30.19 8.59 15.08
CA PRO A 364 -31.41 9.04 15.74
C PRO A 364 -31.44 8.53 17.19
N GLU A 365 -31.95 9.33 18.14
CA GLU A 365 -31.94 8.97 19.57
C GLU A 365 -32.58 7.59 19.86
N GLU A 366 -33.45 7.10 18.96
CA GLU A 366 -34.07 5.77 19.01
C GLU A 366 -33.12 4.60 18.67
N GLU A 367 -32.02 4.84 17.94
CA GLU A 367 -30.97 3.85 17.63
C GLU A 367 -29.70 4.01 18.48
N GLN A 368 -29.63 5.03 19.34
CA GLN A 368 -28.54 5.18 20.30
C GLN A 368 -28.71 4.20 21.46
N VAL A 369 -27.75 3.27 21.60
CA VAL A 369 -27.71 2.33 22.73
C VAL A 369 -27.49 3.12 24.02
N GLN A 370 -28.54 3.25 24.82
CA GLN A 370 -28.43 3.88 26.15
C GLN A 370 -27.39 3.12 26.98
N PRO A 371 -26.43 3.82 27.63
CA PRO A 371 -25.50 3.17 28.53
C PRO A 371 -26.27 2.49 29.67
N PRO A 372 -25.85 1.30 30.13
CA PRO A 372 -26.55 0.61 31.20
C PRO A 372 -26.61 1.51 32.44
N THR A 373 -27.81 1.68 32.98
CA THR A 373 -28.02 2.38 34.24
C THR A 373 -27.26 1.65 35.34
N GLU A 374 -26.38 2.37 36.03
CA GLU A 374 -25.80 1.88 37.28
C GLU A 374 -26.95 1.77 38.30
N ASP A 375 -27.42 0.54 38.55
CA ASP A 375 -28.35 0.26 39.63
C ASP A 375 -27.67 0.64 40.95
N ALA A 376 -28.17 1.71 41.57
CA ALA A 376 -27.73 2.13 42.88
C ALA A 376 -28.14 1.07 43.92
N GLU A 377 -27.14 0.48 44.60
CA GLU A 377 -27.38 -0.23 45.86
C GLU A 377 -27.79 0.78 46.94
N ASP A 378 -29.07 1.14 46.96
CA ASP A 378 -29.67 1.88 48.08
C ASP A 378 -29.75 0.97 49.32
N GLY A 379 -29.09 1.42 50.39
CA GLY A 379 -29.18 0.78 51.71
C GLY A 379 -30.38 1.24 52.54
N GLU A 380 -30.61 0.50 53.62
CA GLU A 380 -31.46 0.84 54.78
C GLU A 380 -33.00 0.64 54.68
N ALA A 381 -33.40 -0.59 55.01
CA ALA A 381 -34.28 -0.94 56.15
C ALA A 381 -35.51 -0.05 56.48
N ASN A 382 -36.72 -0.63 56.32
CA ASN A 382 -37.60 -1.11 57.41
C ASN A 382 -39.00 -1.49 56.89
N GLY A 383 -39.70 -2.46 57.51
CA GLY A 383 -41.15 -2.64 57.25
C GLY A 383 -41.85 -3.99 57.43
N THR A 384 -41.60 -4.72 58.52
CA THR A 384 -42.60 -5.58 59.25
C THR A 384 -43.56 -6.55 58.51
N THR A 385 -43.37 -7.84 58.80
CA THR A 385 -44.37 -8.88 59.19
C THR A 385 -45.51 -9.32 58.25
N ASN A 386 -45.64 -10.65 58.07
CA ASN A 386 -46.74 -11.43 58.68
C ASN A 386 -46.44 -12.95 58.69
N ASP A 387 -46.80 -13.59 59.80
CA ASP A 387 -47.17 -15.00 60.10
C ASP A 387 -46.74 -16.12 59.12
N VAL A 388 -45.92 -17.11 59.52
CA VAL A 388 -46.18 -18.22 60.48
C VAL A 388 -47.16 -19.27 59.95
N GLU A 389 -46.65 -20.47 59.65
CA GLU A 389 -47.35 -21.74 59.93
C GLU A 389 -46.34 -22.89 60.13
N ASP A 390 -46.68 -23.86 60.99
CA ASP A 390 -45.76 -24.83 61.59
C ASP A 390 -45.37 -26.03 60.72
N LYS A 391 -44.20 -26.63 61.01
CA LYS A 391 -44.18 -28.01 61.57
C LYS A 391 -42.82 -28.49 62.09
N GLU A 392 -42.87 -29.09 63.26
CA GLU A 392 -41.79 -29.87 63.87
C GLU A 392 -41.51 -31.17 63.10
N ILE A 393 -40.28 -31.67 63.17
CA ILE A 393 -39.96 -33.08 63.03
C ILE A 393 -39.12 -33.49 64.25
N GLU A 394 -39.68 -34.37 65.07
CA GLU A 394 -39.00 -34.92 66.25
C GLU A 394 -37.79 -35.77 65.87
N ALA A 395 -36.76 -35.74 66.70
CA ALA A 395 -35.63 -36.66 66.63
C ALA A 395 -35.81 -37.79 67.66
N GLN A 396 -35.57 -39.05 67.26
CA GLN A 396 -35.27 -40.13 68.19
C GLN A 396 -34.14 -41.04 67.66
N ASN A 397 -33.09 -41.12 68.48
CA ASN A 397 -32.05 -42.16 68.61
C ASN A 397 -31.27 -42.64 67.38
#